data_AF-A0A7R9ELX6-F1
#
_entry.id   AF-A0A7R9ELX6-F1
#
_cell.length_a   1.000
_cell.length_b   1.000
_cell.length_c   1.000
_cell.angle_alpha   90.00
_cell.angle_beta   90.00
_cell.angle_gamma   90.00
#
_symmetry.space_group_name_H-M   'P 1'
#
loop_
_entity.id
_entity.type
_entity.pdbx_description
1 polymer ?
#
loop_
_entity_poly.entity_id
_entity_poly.type
_entity_poly.pdbx_seq_one_letter_code
_entity_poly.pdbx_strand_id
1 'polypeptide(L)'
;MSITKHLHVSLYSQCVDGFPYLNRCPSGLHFDDINKLCTFKNEARCGPIPTTVAPITEPPLDLAKKCDTELCQLPYCFCSKDGTIIPGGLDREDTPQMILLTFDGAVNLNNFEKYQKVFTDQRKNPNGCPIRGTFFISHEYCNYNMVQELAHDGHEIGTETVTLQQSLQDKGYEEWVGEMIGMREILRHFSNISKSNVVLEDFGYIYDSSVGIPPLKFPIWPYTLDYKIPHECRSGTCPTRSFEGVWEVPLNAHYVETYEGGHCPYLDQCVLHNHDPDDVFEWLKEDFSRYYDQNRAPYMMPFHTNWFQLKELEMGLHKFLDWTLTQYLVTCRECPRRYPWIGDSEGTGIEGKDTYNPEK
;
A
#
# COMPACT_ATOMS: atom_id res chain seq x y z
N MET A 1 -29.05 3.68 -16.97
CA MET A 1 -28.26 2.71 -17.74
C MET A 1 -29.23 1.69 -18.35
N SER A 2 -29.02 1.19 -19.57
CA SER A 2 -29.94 0.20 -20.19
C SER A 2 -29.15 -1.07 -20.54
N ILE A 3 -29.59 -2.22 -20.02
CA ILE A 3 -28.90 -3.50 -20.18
C ILE A 3 -29.63 -4.34 -21.24
N THR A 4 -29.00 -4.56 -22.38
CA THR A 4 -29.55 -5.37 -23.47
C THR A 4 -29.45 -6.86 -23.14
N LYS A 5 -30.52 -7.63 -23.40
CA LYS A 5 -30.56 -9.08 -23.10
C LYS A 5 -29.47 -9.86 -23.83
N HIS A 6 -28.65 -10.60 -23.06
CA HIS A 6 -27.95 -11.79 -23.54
C HIS A 6 -28.34 -13.02 -22.70
N LEU A 7 -28.43 -14.19 -23.34
CA LEU A 7 -28.94 -15.43 -22.74
C LEU A 7 -27.95 -16.15 -21.80
N HIS A 8 -26.77 -15.59 -21.57
CA HIS A 8 -25.70 -16.19 -20.77
C HIS A 8 -25.32 -15.29 -19.58
N VAL A 9 -25.88 -15.58 -18.42
CA VAL A 9 -25.74 -14.81 -17.17
C VAL A 9 -24.37 -15.02 -16.46
N SER A 10 -23.41 -15.61 -17.17
CA SER A 10 -21.99 -15.69 -16.76
C SER A 10 -21.11 -14.68 -17.50
N LEU A 11 -21.72 -13.81 -18.34
CA LEU A 11 -21.07 -12.68 -19.02
C LEU A 11 -21.64 -11.37 -18.45
N TYR A 12 -20.79 -10.39 -18.21
CA TYR A 12 -21.18 -9.07 -17.72
C TYR A 12 -20.34 -7.97 -18.40
N SER A 13 -20.88 -6.75 -18.48
CA SER A 13 -20.18 -5.62 -19.10
C SER A 13 -19.69 -4.63 -18.04
N GLN A 14 -18.38 -4.53 -17.87
CA GLN A 14 -17.74 -3.52 -17.03
C GLN A 14 -17.40 -2.29 -17.88
N CYS A 15 -17.69 -1.09 -17.40
CA CYS A 15 -17.28 0.13 -18.10
C CYS A 15 -15.93 0.60 -17.56
N VAL A 16 -14.98 0.89 -18.45
CA VAL A 16 -13.70 1.55 -18.15
C VAL A 16 -13.59 2.74 -19.09
N ASP A 17 -13.31 3.93 -18.56
CA ASP A 17 -13.23 5.21 -19.30
C ASP A 17 -14.44 5.51 -20.21
N GLY A 18 -15.62 4.99 -19.83
CA GLY A 18 -16.87 5.11 -20.59
C GLY A 18 -17.08 4.05 -21.69
N PHE A 19 -16.08 3.20 -21.95
CA PHE A 19 -16.16 2.11 -22.92
C PHE A 19 -16.57 0.78 -22.24
N PRO A 20 -17.48 -0.01 -22.83
CA PRO A 20 -17.93 -1.28 -22.25
C PRO A 20 -17.02 -2.46 -22.65
N TYR A 21 -16.40 -3.09 -21.66
CA TYR A 21 -15.60 -4.32 -21.77
C TYR A 21 -16.44 -5.52 -21.35
N LEU A 22 -16.41 -6.60 -22.13
CA LEU A 22 -17.20 -7.81 -21.89
C LEU A 22 -16.40 -8.85 -21.11
N ASN A 23 -16.66 -8.95 -19.82
CA ASN A 23 -16.02 -9.87 -18.89
C ASN A 23 -16.85 -11.15 -18.71
N ARG A 24 -16.21 -12.19 -18.15
CA ARG A 24 -16.83 -13.49 -17.86
C ARG A 24 -16.53 -13.90 -16.42
N CYS A 25 -17.55 -14.41 -15.71
CA CYS A 25 -17.36 -15.02 -14.41
C CYS A 25 -16.70 -16.41 -14.51
N PRO A 26 -15.96 -16.87 -13.47
CA PRO A 26 -15.42 -18.23 -13.41
C PRO A 26 -16.48 -19.31 -13.64
N SER A 27 -16.05 -20.47 -14.13
CA SER A 27 -16.93 -21.57 -14.55
C SER A 27 -17.92 -21.99 -13.46
N GLY A 28 -19.22 -21.83 -13.73
CA GLY A 28 -20.32 -22.14 -12.80
C GLY A 28 -20.87 -20.94 -12.03
N LEU A 29 -20.19 -19.79 -12.06
CA LEU A 29 -20.60 -18.57 -11.39
C LEU A 29 -21.38 -17.62 -12.32
N HIS A 30 -22.08 -16.69 -11.67
CA HIS A 30 -23.01 -15.71 -12.23
C HIS A 30 -22.71 -14.34 -11.62
N PHE A 31 -22.83 -13.27 -12.43
CA PHE A 31 -22.55 -11.91 -11.95
C PHE A 31 -23.75 -11.34 -11.19
N ASP A 32 -23.52 -10.81 -9.99
CA ASP A 32 -24.54 -10.12 -9.19
C ASP A 32 -24.58 -8.63 -9.54
N ASP A 33 -25.71 -8.16 -10.08
CA ASP A 33 -25.88 -6.76 -10.52
C ASP A 33 -25.96 -5.76 -9.36
N ILE A 34 -26.15 -6.21 -8.10
CA ILE A 34 -26.08 -5.37 -6.89
C ILE A 34 -24.64 -5.39 -6.35
N ASN A 35 -24.15 -6.58 -6.01
CA ASN A 35 -22.94 -6.80 -5.23
C ASN A 35 -21.65 -6.75 -6.07
N LYS A 36 -21.78 -6.62 -7.41
CA LYS A 36 -20.68 -6.45 -8.39
C LYS A 36 -19.62 -7.56 -8.40
N LEU A 37 -20.01 -8.75 -7.95
CA LEU A 37 -19.15 -9.92 -7.81
C LEU A 37 -19.73 -11.14 -8.54
N CYS A 38 -18.88 -12.15 -8.78
CA CYS A 38 -19.30 -13.43 -9.32
C CYS A 38 -19.62 -14.40 -8.17
N THR A 39 -20.88 -14.85 -8.05
CA THR A 39 -21.31 -15.84 -7.05
C THR A 39 -22.15 -16.96 -7.69
N PHE A 40 -22.59 -17.93 -6.90
CA PHE A 40 -23.42 -19.05 -7.37
C PHE A 40 -24.80 -18.58 -7.85
N LYS A 41 -25.38 -19.37 -8.76
CA LYS A 41 -26.64 -19.06 -9.47
C LYS A 41 -27.85 -18.82 -8.55
N ASN A 42 -27.84 -19.40 -7.35
CA ASN A 42 -28.88 -19.26 -6.32
C ASN A 42 -28.77 -17.97 -5.49
N GLU A 43 -27.62 -17.30 -5.53
CA GLU A 43 -27.34 -16.07 -4.78
C GLU A 43 -27.32 -14.83 -5.69
N ALA A 44 -26.79 -14.97 -6.91
CA ALA A 44 -26.56 -13.86 -7.84
C ALA A 44 -27.86 -13.15 -8.24
N ARG A 45 -27.98 -11.88 -7.87
CA ARG A 45 -29.12 -11.02 -8.21
C ARG A 45 -28.93 -10.38 -9.58
N CYS A 46 -29.36 -11.08 -10.62
CA CYS A 46 -29.19 -10.65 -12.02
C CYS A 46 -30.50 -10.04 -12.59
N GLY A 47 -30.44 -8.88 -13.25
CA GLY A 47 -31.57 -8.34 -14.01
C GLY A 47 -31.66 -6.81 -14.11
N PRO A 48 -32.73 -6.28 -14.72
CA PRO A 48 -32.95 -4.83 -14.86
C PRO A 48 -33.39 -4.22 -13.53
N ILE A 49 -32.43 -3.96 -12.65
CA ILE A 49 -32.66 -3.28 -11.36
C ILE A 49 -33.09 -1.84 -11.65
N PRO A 50 -34.21 -1.34 -11.07
CA PRO A 50 -34.59 0.06 -11.22
C PRO A 50 -33.48 0.92 -10.60
N THR A 51 -32.95 1.87 -11.37
CA THR A 51 -31.89 2.77 -10.89
C THR A 51 -32.38 3.53 -9.66
N THR A 52 -31.86 3.18 -8.48
CA THR A 52 -32.06 3.98 -7.27
C THR A 52 -31.59 5.39 -7.58
N VAL A 53 -32.47 6.38 -7.44
CA VAL A 53 -32.07 7.79 -7.55
C VAL A 53 -31.08 8.01 -6.42
N ALA A 54 -29.85 8.43 -6.77
CA ALA A 54 -28.84 8.72 -5.76
C ALA A 54 -29.42 9.72 -4.74
N PRO A 55 -29.25 9.49 -3.43
CA PRO A 55 -29.70 10.46 -2.44
C PRO A 55 -29.06 11.81 -2.75
N ILE A 56 -29.86 12.87 -2.72
CA ILE A 56 -29.37 14.23 -2.94
C ILE A 56 -28.61 14.63 -1.67
N THR A 57 -27.35 14.22 -1.58
CA THR A 57 -26.41 14.78 -0.63
C THR A 57 -26.21 16.25 -0.96
N GLU A 58 -26.22 17.09 0.06
CA GLU A 58 -25.73 18.46 -0.08
C GLU A 58 -24.27 18.40 -0.55
N PRO A 59 -23.82 19.30 -1.44
CA PRO A 59 -22.44 19.27 -1.92
C PRO A 59 -21.51 19.42 -0.70
N PRO A 60 -20.53 18.51 -0.51
CA PRO A 60 -19.70 18.49 0.70
C PRO A 60 -19.03 19.85 0.88
N LEU A 61 -19.33 20.50 2.01
CA LEU A 61 -18.95 21.88 2.31
C LEU A 61 -17.44 22.08 2.49
N ASP A 62 -16.72 20.98 2.66
CA ASP A 62 -15.29 20.91 2.93
C ASP A 62 -14.67 19.87 1.99
N LEU A 63 -14.20 20.35 0.83
CA LEU A 63 -13.52 19.54 -0.19
C LEU A 63 -12.07 19.99 -0.28
N ALA A 64 -11.15 19.02 -0.25
CA ALA A 64 -9.74 19.27 -0.42
C ALA A 64 -9.45 20.02 -1.73
N LYS A 65 -8.62 21.06 -1.63
CA LYS A 65 -8.20 21.88 -2.78
C LYS A 65 -7.25 21.06 -3.67
N LYS A 66 -7.13 21.44 -4.95
CA LYS A 66 -6.03 20.89 -5.78
C LYS A 66 -4.69 21.36 -5.22
N CYS A 67 -3.69 20.49 -5.30
CA CYS A 67 -2.30 20.77 -4.93
C CYS A 67 -1.83 22.16 -5.37
N ASP A 68 -1.40 22.96 -4.40
CA ASP A 68 -0.68 24.22 -4.60
C ASP A 68 0.76 24.02 -4.15
N THR A 69 1.69 23.96 -5.11
CA THR A 69 3.11 23.69 -4.84
C THR A 69 3.87 24.90 -4.28
N GLU A 70 3.30 26.11 -4.27
CA GLU A 70 3.94 27.25 -3.59
C GLU A 70 3.66 27.23 -2.08
N LEU A 71 2.51 26.65 -1.68
CA LEU A 71 2.10 26.50 -0.28
C LEU A 71 2.48 25.13 0.32
N CYS A 72 2.47 24.07 -0.49
CA CYS A 72 2.84 22.72 -0.08
C CYS A 72 4.35 22.49 -0.24
N GLN A 73 5.08 22.51 0.89
CA GLN A 73 6.54 22.42 0.92
C GLN A 73 7.03 21.43 1.99
N LEU A 74 8.08 20.68 1.66
CA LEU A 74 8.82 19.83 2.59
C LEU A 74 9.45 20.71 3.71
N PRO A 75 9.51 20.27 4.98
CA PRO A 75 9.18 18.95 5.51
C PRO A 75 7.70 18.53 5.46
N TYR A 76 6.79 19.49 5.62
CA TYR A 76 5.49 19.23 6.24
C TYR A 76 4.40 18.81 5.25
N CYS A 77 4.49 19.27 4.00
CA CYS A 77 3.53 18.97 2.96
C CYS A 77 4.28 18.57 1.68
N PHE A 78 3.83 17.52 1.01
CA PHE A 78 4.28 17.23 -0.35
C PHE A 78 3.11 16.79 -1.23
N CYS A 79 2.93 17.49 -2.34
CA CYS A 79 1.95 17.12 -3.35
C CYS A 79 2.49 17.46 -4.74
N SER A 80 1.93 16.81 -5.75
CA SER A 80 2.11 17.19 -7.14
C SER A 80 0.81 17.05 -7.91
N LYS A 81 0.76 17.58 -9.14
CA LYS A 81 -0.45 17.66 -9.95
C LYS A 81 -1.06 16.30 -10.30
N ASP A 82 -0.22 15.28 -10.42
CA ASP A 82 -0.56 13.92 -10.86
C ASP A 82 0.15 12.82 -10.04
N GLY A 83 0.88 13.19 -8.97
CA GLY A 83 1.53 12.25 -8.06
C GLY A 83 2.83 11.64 -8.59
N THR A 84 3.27 11.98 -9.81
CA THR A 84 4.42 11.33 -10.45
C THR A 84 5.76 12.03 -10.24
N ILE A 85 5.76 13.26 -9.70
CA ILE A 85 6.97 14.09 -9.55
C ILE A 85 7.83 13.60 -8.39
N ILE A 86 9.15 13.54 -8.62
CA ILE A 86 10.16 13.17 -7.62
C ILE A 86 10.31 14.29 -6.56
N PRO A 87 10.23 13.97 -5.25
CA PRO A 87 10.46 14.94 -4.17
C PRO A 87 11.80 15.68 -4.27
N GLY A 88 11.83 16.94 -3.84
CA GLY A 88 13.03 17.78 -3.89
C GLY A 88 13.47 18.22 -5.29
N GLY A 89 12.78 17.79 -6.37
CA GLY A 89 13.12 18.16 -7.75
C GLY A 89 14.39 17.49 -8.27
N LEU A 90 14.69 16.27 -7.79
CA LEU A 90 15.88 15.50 -8.16
C LEU A 90 15.69 14.76 -9.50
N ASP A 91 16.80 14.57 -10.21
CA ASP A 91 16.84 13.74 -11.42
C ASP A 91 16.67 12.24 -11.06
N ARG A 92 16.09 11.46 -11.98
CA ARG A 92 15.87 10.01 -11.83
C ARG A 92 17.15 9.27 -11.47
N GLU A 93 18.26 9.62 -12.11
CA GLU A 93 19.57 8.97 -11.98
C GLU A 93 20.16 9.09 -10.57
N ASP A 94 20.02 10.26 -9.93
CA ASP A 94 20.49 10.54 -8.57
C ASP A 94 19.47 10.13 -7.48
N THR A 95 18.26 9.73 -7.88
CA THR A 95 17.21 9.24 -6.98
C THR A 95 17.44 7.76 -6.66
N PRO A 96 17.56 7.35 -5.37
CA PRO A 96 17.67 5.95 -4.99
C PRO A 96 16.31 5.25 -5.14
N GLN A 97 16.30 4.06 -5.74
CA GLN A 97 15.10 3.22 -5.72
C GLN A 97 14.93 2.62 -4.32
N MET A 98 13.82 2.98 -3.66
CA MET A 98 13.41 2.39 -2.39
C MET A 98 12.57 1.14 -2.62
N ILE A 99 12.67 0.18 -1.71
CA ILE A 99 11.80 -1.01 -1.65
C ILE A 99 11.22 -1.05 -0.23
N LEU A 100 9.89 -1.07 -0.11
CA LEU A 100 9.19 -1.10 1.18
C LEU A 100 8.53 -2.47 1.35
N LEU A 101 9.19 -3.38 2.06
CA LEU A 101 8.63 -4.69 2.37
C LEU A 101 7.63 -4.54 3.52
N THR A 102 6.33 -4.74 3.28
CA THR A 102 5.30 -4.66 4.33
C THR A 102 4.63 -6.01 4.57
N PHE A 103 4.24 -6.24 5.83
CA PHE A 103 3.70 -7.51 6.29
C PHE A 103 2.46 -7.27 7.13
N ASP A 104 1.35 -7.79 6.64
CA ASP A 104 0.03 -7.47 7.14
C ASP A 104 -0.58 -8.71 7.82
N GLY A 105 -1.27 -8.49 8.94
CA GLY A 105 -1.82 -9.53 9.79
C GLY A 105 -1.04 -9.79 11.08
N ALA A 106 -1.49 -10.81 11.82
CA ALA A 106 -0.92 -11.19 13.11
C ALA A 106 0.42 -11.96 12.99
N VAL A 107 1.46 -11.49 13.69
CA VAL A 107 2.76 -12.17 13.81
C VAL A 107 2.68 -13.30 14.84
N ASN A 108 3.05 -14.52 14.45
CA ASN A 108 3.02 -15.71 15.31
C ASN A 108 3.96 -16.84 14.79
N LEU A 109 3.91 -18.00 15.45
CA LEU A 109 4.76 -19.17 15.15
C LEU A 109 4.68 -19.67 13.69
N ASN A 110 3.63 -19.35 12.93
CA ASN A 110 3.47 -19.81 11.54
C ASN A 110 4.23 -18.96 10.51
N ASN A 111 4.61 -17.72 10.86
CA ASN A 111 5.18 -16.74 9.95
C ASN A 111 6.49 -16.09 10.45
N PHE A 112 6.69 -15.97 11.77
CA PHE A 112 7.84 -15.32 12.38
C PHE A 112 9.21 -15.87 11.89
N GLU A 113 9.40 -17.19 11.88
CA GLU A 113 10.63 -17.81 11.37
C GLU A 113 10.88 -17.56 9.86
N LYS A 114 9.86 -17.16 9.10
CA LYS A 114 9.97 -16.88 7.66
C LYS A 114 10.35 -15.42 7.45
N TYR A 115 9.78 -14.52 8.24
CA TYR A 115 10.22 -13.13 8.32
C TYR A 115 11.69 -13.03 8.74
N GLN A 116 12.15 -13.82 9.73
CA GLN A 116 13.58 -13.89 10.09
C GLN A 116 14.48 -14.41 8.95
N LYS A 117 13.97 -15.25 8.03
CA LYS A 117 14.70 -15.69 6.81
C LYS A 117 14.70 -14.64 5.69
N VAL A 118 13.75 -13.70 5.71
CA VAL A 118 13.79 -12.49 4.87
C VAL A 118 14.85 -11.52 5.41
N PHE A 119 14.84 -11.26 6.72
CA PHE A 119 15.62 -10.20 7.37
C PHE A 119 16.93 -10.66 8.01
N THR A 120 17.76 -11.40 7.26
CA THR A 120 19.05 -11.89 7.79
C THR A 120 20.14 -10.81 7.80
N ASP A 121 21.11 -10.92 8.72
CA ASP A 121 22.29 -10.04 8.83
C ASP A 121 23.13 -9.92 7.54
N GLN A 122 22.99 -10.86 6.61
CA GLN A 122 23.72 -10.87 5.34
C GLN A 122 23.08 -9.94 4.30
N ARG A 123 21.77 -9.68 4.39
CA ARG A 123 21.08 -8.76 3.48
C ARG A 123 21.24 -7.32 3.95
N LYS A 124 22.11 -6.56 3.27
CA LYS A 124 22.52 -5.21 3.67
C LYS A 124 22.33 -4.19 2.56
N ASN A 125 21.70 -3.07 2.90
CA ASN A 125 21.60 -1.90 2.05
C ASN A 125 23.01 -1.37 1.66
N PRO A 126 23.14 -0.58 0.58
CA PRO A 126 24.43 -0.02 0.14
C PRO A 126 25.17 0.85 1.19
N ASN A 127 24.48 1.27 2.26
CA ASN A 127 25.07 1.98 3.41
C ASN A 127 25.66 1.05 4.50
N GLY A 128 25.55 -0.28 4.35
CA GLY A 128 26.06 -1.29 5.29
C GLY A 128 25.11 -1.67 6.45
N CYS A 129 23.97 -0.98 6.58
CA CYS A 129 22.89 -1.36 7.49
C CYS A 129 22.14 -2.59 6.94
N PRO A 130 21.70 -3.54 7.78
CA PRO A 130 20.84 -4.62 7.30
C PRO A 130 19.48 -4.10 6.84
N ILE A 131 18.83 -4.81 5.93
CA ILE A 131 17.52 -4.42 5.39
C ILE A 131 16.42 -4.44 6.47
N ARG A 132 15.38 -3.64 6.30
CA ARG A 132 14.23 -3.52 7.20
C ARG A 132 12.92 -3.58 6.41
N GLY A 133 11.82 -3.58 7.14
CA GLY A 133 10.46 -3.68 6.64
C GLY A 133 9.47 -3.32 7.74
N THR A 134 8.21 -3.17 7.35
CA THR A 134 7.13 -2.59 8.15
C THR A 134 6.06 -3.65 8.41
N PHE A 135 5.65 -3.83 9.67
CA PHE A 135 4.64 -4.82 10.04
C PHE A 135 3.37 -4.10 10.49
N PHE A 136 2.28 -4.24 9.74
CA PHE A 136 0.96 -3.73 10.10
C PHE A 136 0.25 -4.81 10.93
N ILE A 137 0.33 -4.69 12.25
CA ILE A 137 -0.10 -5.74 13.18
C ILE A 137 -1.59 -5.62 13.48
N SER A 138 -2.31 -6.74 13.38
CA SER A 138 -3.66 -6.94 13.93
C SER A 138 -3.66 -7.83 15.18
N HIS A 139 -4.75 -7.77 15.97
CA HIS A 139 -4.74 -8.32 17.33
C HIS A 139 -4.88 -9.84 17.41
N GLU A 140 -5.79 -10.43 16.65
CA GLU A 140 -6.21 -11.83 16.82
C GLU A 140 -5.07 -12.81 16.50
N TYR A 141 -4.81 -13.77 17.41
CA TYR A 141 -3.69 -14.74 17.32
C TYR A 141 -2.27 -14.14 17.30
N CYS A 142 -2.08 -12.84 17.54
CA CYS A 142 -0.77 -12.21 17.54
C CYS A 142 0.06 -12.51 18.80
N ASN A 143 1.35 -12.81 18.62
CA ASN A 143 2.33 -13.00 19.69
C ASN A 143 3.16 -11.72 19.91
N TYR A 144 2.76 -10.93 20.90
CA TYR A 144 3.37 -9.63 21.21
C TYR A 144 4.85 -9.68 21.61
N ASN A 145 5.36 -10.83 22.07
CA ASN A 145 6.81 -11.02 22.29
C ASN A 145 7.58 -11.06 20.95
N MET A 146 7.02 -11.69 19.93
CA MET A 146 7.61 -11.72 18.57
C MET A 146 7.55 -10.34 17.91
N VAL A 147 6.45 -9.60 18.11
CA VAL A 147 6.35 -8.20 17.66
C VAL A 147 7.35 -7.29 18.38
N GLN A 148 7.61 -7.53 19.68
CA GLN A 148 8.66 -6.83 20.41
C GLN A 148 10.07 -7.19 19.90
N GLU A 149 10.30 -8.43 19.47
CA GLU A 149 11.57 -8.87 18.86
C GLU A 149 11.81 -8.15 17.52
N LEU A 150 10.80 -8.09 16.63
CA LEU A 150 10.87 -7.31 15.38
C LEU A 150 11.14 -5.82 15.65
N ALA A 151 10.44 -5.22 16.62
CA ALA A 151 10.67 -3.83 17.03
C ALA A 151 12.08 -3.60 17.59
N HIS A 152 12.63 -4.57 18.34
CA HIS A 152 13.98 -4.50 18.90
C HIS A 152 15.07 -4.60 17.82
N ASP A 153 14.87 -5.46 16.83
CA ASP A 153 15.72 -5.54 15.65
C ASP A 153 15.63 -4.27 14.77
N GLY A 154 14.66 -3.39 15.02
CA GLY A 154 14.51 -2.10 14.35
C GLY A 154 13.65 -2.17 13.09
N HIS A 155 12.69 -3.11 13.05
CA HIS A 155 11.59 -3.06 12.11
C HIS A 155 10.55 -2.02 12.54
N GLU A 156 9.85 -1.45 11.57
CA GLU A 156 8.73 -0.55 11.84
C GLU A 156 7.48 -1.37 12.18
N ILE A 157 6.73 -0.94 13.19
CA ILE A 157 5.51 -1.61 13.64
C ILE A 157 4.34 -0.61 13.53
N GLY A 158 3.52 -0.78 12.49
CA GLY A 158 2.25 -0.09 12.31
C GLY A 158 1.07 -0.86 12.93
N THR A 159 -0.11 -0.27 12.92
CA THR A 159 -1.37 -0.94 13.27
C THR A 159 -2.16 -1.26 12.01
N GLU A 160 -2.69 -2.48 11.93
CA GLU A 160 -3.79 -2.81 11.03
C GLU A 160 -5.11 -2.48 11.75
N THR A 161 -5.81 -3.45 12.34
CA THR A 161 -6.99 -3.24 13.21
C THR A 161 -7.02 -4.29 14.34
N VAL A 162 -7.89 -4.14 15.34
CA VAL A 162 -8.07 -5.17 16.38
C VAL A 162 -8.85 -6.37 15.83
N THR A 163 -9.97 -6.13 15.15
CA THR A 163 -10.94 -7.20 14.81
C THR A 163 -10.88 -7.68 13.37
N LEU A 164 -10.09 -7.04 12.49
CA LEU A 164 -10.11 -7.28 11.03
C LEU A 164 -11.53 -7.12 10.44
N GLN A 165 -12.38 -6.29 11.05
CA GLN A 165 -13.76 -6.12 10.63
C GLN A 165 -13.85 -5.56 9.20
N GLN A 166 -14.43 -6.38 8.30
CA GLN A 166 -14.80 -5.96 6.96
C GLN A 166 -15.77 -4.77 6.99
N SER A 167 -15.66 -3.91 5.96
CA SER A 167 -16.49 -2.71 5.80
C SER A 167 -16.33 -1.66 6.91
N LEU A 168 -15.13 -1.51 7.50
CA LEU A 168 -14.86 -0.44 8.46
C LEU A 168 -15.07 0.97 7.87
N GLN A 169 -14.93 1.14 6.55
CA GLN A 169 -15.28 2.37 5.82
C GLN A 169 -16.77 2.76 5.92
N ASP A 170 -17.66 1.79 6.17
CA ASP A 170 -19.12 1.99 6.24
C ASP A 170 -19.57 2.27 7.69
N LYS A 171 -18.62 2.46 8.62
CA LYS A 171 -18.86 2.60 10.06
C LYS A 171 -18.71 4.04 10.56
N GLY A 172 -19.18 4.24 11.80
CA GLY A 172 -19.04 5.51 12.49
C GLY A 172 -17.60 5.77 12.95
N TYR A 173 -17.24 7.05 13.09
CA TYR A 173 -15.93 7.49 13.56
C TYR A 173 -15.50 6.77 14.85
N GLU A 174 -16.38 6.66 15.84
CA GLU A 174 -16.11 5.97 17.12
C GLU A 174 -15.69 4.49 16.97
N GLU A 175 -16.19 3.78 15.95
CA GLU A 175 -15.82 2.38 15.71
C GLU A 175 -14.43 2.28 15.05
N TRP A 176 -14.14 3.10 14.03
CA TRP A 176 -12.80 3.19 13.41
C TRP A 176 -11.74 3.61 14.45
N VAL A 177 -12.07 4.60 15.28
CA VAL A 177 -11.29 5.07 16.43
C VAL A 177 -11.02 3.93 17.43
N GLY A 178 -12.04 3.12 17.73
CA GLY A 178 -11.91 1.94 18.59
C GLY A 178 -10.93 0.90 18.05
N GLU A 179 -10.97 0.63 16.75
CA GLU A 179 -10.05 -0.30 16.07
C GLU A 179 -8.60 0.21 16.05
N MET A 180 -8.34 1.40 15.51
CA MET A 180 -6.97 1.89 15.33
C MET A 180 -6.28 2.16 16.67
N ILE A 181 -6.92 2.95 17.55
CA ILE A 181 -6.35 3.28 18.86
C ILE A 181 -6.28 2.05 19.74
N GLY A 182 -7.30 1.19 19.70
CA GLY A 182 -7.31 -0.07 20.43
C GLY A 182 -6.08 -0.90 20.09
N MET A 183 -5.78 -1.07 18.80
CA MET A 183 -4.61 -1.81 18.34
C MET A 183 -3.29 -1.17 18.80
N ARG A 184 -3.18 0.16 18.75
CA ARG A 184 -1.98 0.87 19.23
C ARG A 184 -1.77 0.77 20.73
N GLU A 185 -2.83 0.90 21.53
CA GLU A 185 -2.75 0.77 23.00
C GLU A 185 -2.40 -0.68 23.39
N ILE A 186 -2.90 -1.68 22.64
CA ILE A 186 -2.53 -3.09 22.74
C ILE A 186 -1.04 -3.30 22.44
N LEU A 187 -0.52 -2.79 21.31
CA LEU A 187 0.92 -2.87 20.98
C LEU A 187 1.80 -2.23 22.07
N ARG A 188 1.43 -1.03 22.54
CA ARG A 188 2.17 -0.33 23.60
C ARG A 188 2.18 -1.13 24.90
N HIS A 189 1.07 -1.79 25.27
CA HIS A 189 0.95 -2.53 26.52
C HIS A 189 1.62 -3.90 26.48
N PHE A 190 1.46 -4.66 25.39
CA PHE A 190 1.89 -6.06 25.32
C PHE A 190 3.25 -6.26 24.62
N SER A 191 3.68 -5.34 23.74
CA SER A 191 5.02 -5.36 23.11
C SER A 191 5.97 -4.29 23.67
N ASN A 192 5.52 -3.45 24.62
CA ASN A 192 6.32 -2.39 25.25
C ASN A 192 6.97 -1.41 24.25
N ILE A 193 6.28 -1.14 23.13
CA ILE A 193 6.75 -0.21 22.08
C ILE A 193 6.54 1.24 22.53
N SER A 194 7.50 2.11 22.21
CA SER A 194 7.54 3.52 22.65
C SER A 194 6.51 4.40 21.91
N LYS A 195 6.04 5.47 22.59
CA LYS A 195 5.21 6.53 21.98
C LYS A 195 5.93 7.34 20.89
N SER A 196 7.26 7.32 20.84
CA SER A 196 8.07 8.12 19.90
C SER A 196 7.82 7.82 18.42
N ASN A 197 7.19 6.69 18.11
CA ASN A 197 7.08 6.17 16.75
C ASN A 197 5.66 6.32 16.16
N VAL A 198 4.76 7.08 16.82
CA VAL A 198 3.34 7.22 16.43
C VAL A 198 2.77 8.60 16.82
N VAL A 199 2.81 9.55 15.87
CA VAL A 199 2.47 11.00 15.91
C VAL A 199 2.03 11.39 14.47
N LEU A 200 1.03 12.20 14.09
CA LEU A 200 0.11 13.13 14.78
C LEU A 200 -1.37 12.97 14.29
N GLU A 201 -2.00 14.05 13.82
CA GLU A 201 -3.42 14.42 14.04
C GLU A 201 -3.98 13.92 15.40
N ASP A 202 -5.29 13.64 15.50
CA ASP A 202 -6.01 13.38 16.77
C ASP A 202 -5.43 12.20 17.57
N PHE A 203 -4.87 11.20 16.88
CA PHE A 203 -4.51 9.92 17.48
C PHE A 203 -3.06 9.53 17.34
N GLY A 204 -2.20 10.31 16.68
CA GLY A 204 -0.79 10.02 16.55
C GLY A 204 -0.48 8.95 15.51
N TYR A 205 -0.75 9.24 14.24
CA TYR A 205 -0.28 8.48 13.08
C TYR A 205 0.43 9.42 12.09
N ILE A 206 1.59 9.01 11.58
CA ILE A 206 2.41 9.83 10.67
C ILE A 206 1.91 9.71 9.22
N TYR A 207 1.42 8.52 8.86
CA TYR A 207 0.90 8.19 7.55
C TYR A 207 -0.24 7.17 7.63
N ASP A 208 -1.07 7.14 6.58
CA ASP A 208 -1.84 5.97 6.16
C ASP A 208 -1.17 5.31 4.95
N SER A 209 -1.52 4.05 4.69
CA SER A 209 -0.99 3.22 3.60
C SER A 209 -2.10 2.37 2.97
N SER A 210 -3.34 2.89 2.93
CA SER A 210 -4.53 2.13 2.51
C SER A 210 -5.05 2.50 1.10
N VAL A 211 -4.58 3.61 0.50
CA VAL A 211 -5.14 4.11 -0.76
C VAL A 211 -4.57 3.36 -1.96
N GLY A 212 -5.35 2.38 -2.43
CA GLY A 212 -5.11 1.63 -3.66
C GLY A 212 -5.12 2.50 -4.93
N ILE A 213 -4.00 2.52 -5.64
CA ILE A 213 -3.86 3.16 -6.96
C ILE A 213 -4.23 2.16 -8.06
N PRO A 214 -4.96 2.55 -9.12
CA PRO A 214 -5.13 1.72 -10.31
C PRO A 214 -3.77 1.35 -10.97
N PRO A 215 -3.73 0.35 -11.86
CA PRO A 215 -2.53 0.07 -12.67
C PRO A 215 -2.22 1.26 -13.58
N LEU A 216 -1.27 2.09 -13.14
CA LEU A 216 -0.74 3.24 -13.87
C LEU A 216 0.65 2.93 -14.40
N LYS A 217 0.96 3.49 -15.57
CA LYS A 217 2.31 3.38 -16.15
C LYS A 217 3.35 3.98 -15.21
N PHE A 218 3.19 5.24 -14.82
CA PHE A 218 4.04 5.89 -13.84
C PHE A 218 3.46 5.64 -12.44
N PRO A 219 4.23 5.05 -11.50
CA PRO A 219 3.78 4.89 -10.12
C PRO A 219 3.75 6.23 -9.38
N ILE A 220 2.87 6.31 -8.39
CA ILE A 220 2.59 7.49 -7.57
C ILE A 220 3.54 7.52 -6.38
N TRP A 221 4.23 8.65 -6.19
CA TRP A 221 5.02 8.93 -4.99
C TRP A 221 4.10 9.19 -3.77
N PRO A 222 4.55 8.90 -2.54
CA PRO A 222 3.89 9.39 -1.31
C PRO A 222 3.61 10.89 -1.37
N TYR A 223 2.48 11.28 -0.79
CA TYR A 223 1.99 12.66 -0.76
C TYR A 223 1.25 12.93 0.55
N THR A 224 1.02 14.19 0.91
CA THR A 224 0.24 14.55 2.10
C THR A 224 -1.21 14.91 1.78
N LEU A 225 -2.10 14.69 2.74
CA LEU A 225 -3.54 14.85 2.62
C LEU A 225 -4.03 16.29 2.87
N ASP A 226 -3.14 17.27 3.04
CA ASP A 226 -3.48 18.71 3.03
C ASP A 226 -4.22 19.11 1.74
N TYR A 227 -3.93 18.41 0.64
CA TYR A 227 -4.51 18.63 -0.68
C TYR A 227 -5.19 17.38 -1.22
N LYS A 228 -6.06 17.57 -2.21
CA LYS A 228 -6.79 16.49 -2.87
C LYS A 228 -5.80 15.50 -3.51
N ILE A 229 -6.04 14.22 -3.24
CA ILE A 229 -5.32 13.07 -3.82
C ILE A 229 -5.09 13.23 -5.35
N PRO A 230 -3.90 12.91 -5.86
CA PRO A 230 -3.49 13.25 -7.22
C PRO A 230 -4.01 12.29 -8.30
N HIS A 231 -4.68 11.20 -7.93
CA HIS A 231 -5.11 10.12 -8.82
C HIS A 231 -6.63 9.86 -8.75
N GLU A 232 -7.12 8.90 -9.55
CA GLU A 232 -8.50 8.40 -9.44
C GLU A 232 -8.64 7.45 -8.24
N CYS A 233 -9.65 7.69 -7.39
CA CYS A 233 -10.07 6.74 -6.37
C CYS A 233 -11.04 5.71 -6.96
N ARG A 234 -10.65 4.43 -6.98
CA ARG A 234 -11.54 3.34 -7.44
C ARG A 234 -12.25 2.59 -6.30
N SER A 235 -11.74 2.67 -5.08
CA SER A 235 -12.35 2.06 -3.88
C SER A 235 -13.65 2.75 -3.45
N GLY A 236 -13.93 3.96 -3.94
CA GLY A 236 -15.10 4.77 -3.59
C GLY A 236 -15.04 5.46 -2.22
N THR A 237 -14.00 5.17 -1.43
CA THR A 237 -13.88 5.50 0.00
C THR A 237 -12.77 6.49 0.34
N CYS A 238 -11.93 6.86 -0.63
CA CYS A 238 -10.72 7.66 -0.40
C CYS A 238 -11.03 9.07 0.15
N PRO A 239 -10.09 9.69 0.91
CA PRO A 239 -10.29 11.01 1.50
C PRO A 239 -10.68 12.07 0.46
N THR A 240 -11.70 12.86 0.81
CA THR A 240 -12.22 13.98 0.00
C THR A 240 -12.09 15.34 0.68
N ARG A 241 -11.76 15.35 1.98
CA ARG A 241 -11.40 16.54 2.78
C ARG A 241 -9.89 16.63 2.93
N SER A 242 -9.41 17.78 3.41
CA SER A 242 -8.00 17.93 3.79
C SER A 242 -7.75 17.35 5.18
N PHE A 243 -6.61 16.67 5.36
CA PHE A 243 -6.08 16.20 6.64
C PHE A 243 -4.61 16.65 6.71
N GLU A 244 -4.36 17.79 7.35
CA GLU A 244 -3.09 18.49 7.23
C GLU A 244 -1.94 17.75 7.95
N GLY A 245 -0.79 17.62 7.28
CA GLY A 245 0.37 16.88 7.79
C GLY A 245 0.24 15.35 7.88
N VAL A 246 -0.90 14.75 7.50
CA VAL A 246 -1.04 13.29 7.38
C VAL A 246 -0.52 12.86 6.01
N TRP A 247 0.44 11.94 5.99
CA TRP A 247 0.96 11.35 4.75
C TRP A 247 0.10 10.18 4.25
N GLU A 248 0.08 9.96 2.95
CA GLU A 248 -0.34 8.71 2.32
C GLU A 248 0.90 8.05 1.69
N VAL A 249 1.08 6.76 1.95
CA VAL A 249 2.07 5.90 1.27
C VAL A 249 1.31 4.97 0.32
N PRO A 250 1.08 5.38 -0.95
CA PRO A 250 0.04 4.79 -1.78
C PRO A 250 0.37 3.38 -2.27
N LEU A 251 -0.64 2.49 -2.17
CA LEU A 251 -0.60 1.12 -2.65
C LEU A 251 -0.67 1.08 -4.19
N ASN A 252 0.49 1.23 -4.83
CA ASN A 252 0.63 1.17 -6.28
C ASN A 252 0.42 -0.26 -6.80
N ALA A 253 -0.65 -0.50 -7.56
CA ALA A 253 -0.94 -1.84 -8.07
C ALA A 253 0.21 -2.44 -8.90
N HIS A 254 0.61 -3.66 -8.54
CA HIS A 254 1.59 -4.49 -9.22
C HIS A 254 1.01 -5.07 -10.51
N TYR A 255 1.82 -5.10 -11.59
CA TYR A 255 1.50 -5.81 -12.84
C TYR A 255 2.70 -5.87 -13.82
N VAL A 256 2.66 -6.83 -14.74
CA VAL A 256 3.61 -7.01 -15.86
C VAL A 256 2.93 -6.72 -17.22
N GLU A 257 3.68 -6.42 -18.27
CA GLU A 257 3.13 -6.03 -19.60
C GLU A 257 2.33 -7.17 -20.26
N THR A 258 2.58 -8.43 -19.88
CA THR A 258 1.82 -9.60 -20.34
C THR A 258 0.44 -9.75 -19.69
N TYR A 259 0.15 -8.97 -18.63
CA TYR A 259 -0.99 -9.13 -17.72
C TYR A 259 -1.02 -10.48 -16.96
N GLU A 260 0.07 -11.24 -16.96
CA GLU A 260 0.24 -12.45 -16.16
C GLU A 260 0.27 -12.09 -14.66
N GLY A 261 -0.33 -12.93 -13.81
CA GLY A 261 -0.59 -12.56 -12.40
C GLY A 261 -1.73 -11.54 -12.20
N GLY A 262 -2.09 -10.74 -13.21
CA GLY A 262 -3.20 -9.77 -13.17
C GLY A 262 -2.80 -8.38 -12.66
N HIS A 263 -3.76 -7.67 -12.06
CA HIS A 263 -3.54 -6.39 -11.37
C HIS A 263 -3.84 -6.57 -9.87
N CYS A 264 -2.87 -6.29 -9.01
CA CYS A 264 -2.94 -6.64 -7.59
C CYS A 264 -2.31 -5.55 -6.70
N PRO A 265 -3.04 -4.96 -5.73
CA PRO A 265 -2.44 -4.08 -4.73
C PRO A 265 -1.53 -4.82 -3.74
N TYR A 266 -1.87 -6.08 -3.40
CA TYR A 266 -1.07 -6.97 -2.55
C TYR A 266 -0.49 -8.13 -3.36
N LEU A 267 0.75 -8.50 -3.09
CA LEU A 267 1.46 -9.52 -3.88
C LEU A 267 0.83 -10.92 -3.75
N ASP A 268 0.24 -11.27 -2.61
CA ASP A 268 -0.50 -12.54 -2.46
C ASP A 268 -1.88 -12.56 -3.13
N GLN A 269 -2.36 -11.42 -3.65
CA GLN A 269 -3.56 -11.35 -4.50
C GLN A 269 -3.23 -11.55 -5.99
N CYS A 270 -1.96 -11.47 -6.38
CA CYS A 270 -1.53 -11.77 -7.74
C CYS A 270 -1.67 -13.28 -8.03
N VAL A 271 -2.03 -13.64 -9.26
CA VAL A 271 -2.26 -15.05 -9.69
C VAL A 271 -0.93 -15.78 -9.95
N LEU A 272 -0.05 -15.80 -8.96
CA LEU A 272 1.30 -16.36 -9.06
C LEU A 272 1.42 -17.83 -8.61
N HIS A 273 0.40 -18.39 -7.96
CA HIS A 273 0.42 -19.69 -7.26
C HIS A 273 0.70 -20.97 -8.10
N ASN A 274 0.86 -20.87 -9.44
CA ASN A 274 1.23 -22.01 -10.30
C ASN A 274 2.64 -21.89 -10.92
N HIS A 275 3.35 -20.79 -10.63
CA HIS A 275 4.67 -20.49 -11.17
C HIS A 275 5.77 -21.11 -10.32
N ASP A 276 6.93 -21.39 -10.93
CA ASP A 276 8.09 -21.86 -10.19
C ASP A 276 8.92 -20.69 -9.58
N PRO A 277 9.93 -20.97 -8.72
CA PRO A 277 10.71 -19.90 -8.09
C PRO A 277 11.54 -19.04 -9.03
N ASP A 278 11.79 -19.44 -10.28
CA ASP A 278 12.45 -18.62 -11.31
C ASP A 278 11.43 -17.75 -12.06
N ASP A 279 10.25 -18.29 -12.39
CA ASP A 279 9.13 -17.53 -12.95
C ASP A 279 8.70 -16.37 -12.04
N VAL A 280 8.49 -16.64 -10.75
CA VAL A 280 8.11 -15.61 -9.74
C VAL A 280 9.20 -14.54 -9.60
N PHE A 281 10.47 -14.95 -9.70
CA PHE A 281 11.61 -14.05 -9.60
C PHE A 281 11.69 -13.09 -10.80
N GLU A 282 11.47 -13.58 -12.02
CA GLU A 282 11.44 -12.74 -13.22
C GLU A 282 10.21 -11.82 -13.24
N TRP A 283 9.03 -12.28 -12.80
CA TRP A 283 7.84 -11.44 -12.65
C TRP A 283 8.07 -10.26 -11.69
N LEU A 284 8.66 -10.52 -10.52
CA LEU A 284 9.01 -9.46 -9.55
C LEU A 284 10.06 -8.49 -10.11
N LYS A 285 10.96 -8.95 -10.99
CA LYS A 285 11.96 -8.10 -11.66
C LYS A 285 11.34 -7.21 -12.74
N GLU A 286 10.39 -7.70 -13.52
CA GLU A 286 9.68 -6.88 -14.51
C GLU A 286 8.88 -5.77 -13.83
N ASP A 287 8.07 -6.10 -12.82
CA ASP A 287 7.28 -5.10 -12.09
C ASP A 287 8.18 -4.10 -11.32
N PHE A 288 9.27 -4.54 -10.68
CA PHE A 288 10.26 -3.62 -10.10
C PHE A 288 10.87 -2.66 -11.14
N SER A 289 11.17 -3.15 -12.34
CA SER A 289 11.77 -2.34 -13.40
C SER A 289 10.84 -1.20 -13.83
N ARG A 290 9.51 -1.39 -13.76
CA ARG A 290 8.49 -0.36 -13.98
C ARG A 290 8.67 0.85 -13.04
N TYR A 291 9.15 0.67 -11.82
CA TYR A 291 9.50 1.76 -10.89
C TYR A 291 10.90 2.31 -11.17
N TYR A 292 11.89 1.41 -11.25
CA TYR A 292 13.31 1.74 -11.35
C TYR A 292 13.67 2.59 -12.58
N ASP A 293 13.02 2.29 -13.72
CA ASP A 293 13.30 2.97 -15.00
C ASP A 293 12.43 4.21 -15.24
N GLN A 294 11.41 4.48 -14.43
CA GLN A 294 10.52 5.63 -14.65
C GLN A 294 10.81 6.81 -13.72
N ASN A 295 10.16 6.88 -12.56
CA ASN A 295 10.30 8.00 -11.61
C ASN A 295 10.81 7.55 -10.23
N ARG A 296 11.19 6.26 -10.06
CA ARG A 296 11.73 5.68 -8.83
C ARG A 296 10.90 5.95 -7.56
N ALA A 297 9.58 6.04 -7.70
CA ALA A 297 8.67 5.99 -6.57
C ALA A 297 8.95 4.73 -5.72
N PRO A 298 8.72 4.75 -4.39
CA PRO A 298 8.96 3.60 -3.52
C PRO A 298 8.26 2.34 -4.04
N TYR A 299 9.02 1.27 -4.25
CA TYR A 299 8.49 -0.03 -4.63
C TYR A 299 7.98 -0.73 -3.37
N MET A 300 6.75 -0.43 -2.97
CA MET A 300 6.12 -1.18 -1.89
C MET A 300 5.84 -2.61 -2.35
N MET A 301 6.04 -3.56 -1.46
CA MET A 301 5.79 -4.99 -1.65
C MET A 301 4.99 -5.47 -0.43
N PRO A 302 3.65 -5.37 -0.47
CA PRO A 302 2.81 -5.67 0.68
C PRO A 302 2.34 -7.13 0.63
N PHE A 303 2.54 -7.85 1.74
CA PHE A 303 2.31 -9.29 1.85
C PHE A 303 1.43 -9.65 3.05
N HIS A 304 0.38 -10.42 2.83
CA HIS A 304 -0.20 -11.21 3.92
C HIS A 304 0.64 -12.48 4.17
N THR A 305 0.40 -13.13 5.31
CA THR A 305 0.96 -14.45 5.66
C THR A 305 0.75 -15.52 4.56
N ASN A 306 -0.25 -15.36 3.69
CA ASN A 306 -0.54 -16.25 2.55
C ASN A 306 0.66 -16.44 1.60
N TRP A 307 1.41 -15.39 1.29
CA TRP A 307 2.60 -15.47 0.42
C TRP A 307 3.58 -16.53 0.92
N PHE A 308 3.79 -16.53 2.23
CA PHE A 308 4.71 -17.41 2.95
C PHE A 308 4.13 -18.81 3.25
N GLN A 309 2.95 -19.16 2.72
CA GLN A 309 2.44 -20.53 2.76
C GLN A 309 2.91 -21.37 1.57
N LEU A 310 3.23 -20.73 0.44
CA LEU A 310 3.75 -21.37 -0.77
C LEU A 310 5.27 -21.17 -0.83
N LYS A 311 6.02 -22.27 -0.91
CA LYS A 311 7.49 -22.25 -0.90
C LYS A 311 8.06 -21.60 -2.15
N GLU A 312 7.32 -21.73 -3.23
CA GLU A 312 7.66 -21.24 -4.56
C GLU A 312 7.69 -19.71 -4.57
N LEU A 313 6.70 -19.09 -3.89
CA LEU A 313 6.63 -17.64 -3.66
C LEU A 313 7.69 -17.16 -2.65
N GLU A 314 7.91 -17.88 -1.54
CA GLU A 314 8.97 -17.60 -0.55
C GLU A 314 10.37 -17.63 -1.21
N MET A 315 10.64 -18.63 -2.05
CA MET A 315 11.91 -18.77 -2.78
C MET A 315 12.08 -17.73 -3.89
N GLY A 316 11.01 -17.41 -4.65
CA GLY A 316 11.04 -16.35 -5.67
C GLY A 316 11.34 -14.98 -5.05
N LEU A 317 10.72 -14.66 -3.91
CA LEU A 317 11.02 -13.45 -3.14
C LEU A 317 12.48 -13.42 -2.64
N HIS A 318 13.01 -14.54 -2.13
CA HIS A 318 14.42 -14.58 -1.71
C HIS A 318 15.38 -14.31 -2.88
N LYS A 319 15.16 -14.92 -4.05
CA LYS A 319 15.96 -14.61 -5.25
C LYS A 319 15.86 -13.15 -5.66
N PHE A 320 14.66 -12.56 -5.60
CA PHE A 320 14.44 -11.15 -5.91
C PHE A 320 15.25 -10.23 -4.98
N LEU A 321 15.17 -10.47 -3.66
CA LEU A 321 15.93 -9.70 -2.68
C LEU A 321 17.44 -9.89 -2.84
N ASP A 322 17.92 -11.11 -3.08
CA ASP A 322 19.34 -11.37 -3.29
C ASP A 322 19.85 -10.75 -4.61
N TRP A 323 18.98 -10.59 -5.61
CA TRP A 323 19.27 -9.85 -6.85
C TRP A 323 19.28 -8.34 -6.66
N THR A 324 18.33 -7.73 -5.93
CA THR A 324 18.33 -6.26 -5.74
C THR A 324 19.57 -5.77 -4.98
N LEU A 325 20.14 -6.60 -4.10
CA LEU A 325 21.44 -6.37 -3.44
C LEU A 325 22.64 -6.39 -4.40
N THR A 326 22.45 -6.76 -5.68
CA THR A 326 23.46 -6.63 -6.75
C THR A 326 23.27 -5.39 -7.63
N GLN A 327 22.14 -4.69 -7.49
CA GLN A 327 21.78 -3.53 -8.32
C GLN A 327 22.28 -2.23 -7.68
N TYR A 328 23.54 -1.88 -7.92
CA TYR A 328 24.17 -0.68 -7.38
C TYR A 328 23.90 0.56 -8.24
N LEU A 329 23.54 1.66 -7.58
CA LEU A 329 23.37 2.97 -8.21
C LEU A 329 24.75 3.58 -8.52
N VAL A 330 25.15 3.54 -9.79
CA VAL A 330 26.43 4.11 -10.27
C VAL A 330 26.24 5.60 -10.57
N THR A 331 26.37 6.44 -9.54
CA THR A 331 26.40 7.91 -9.68
C THR A 331 27.84 8.43 -9.79
N CYS A 332 28.00 9.58 -10.46
CA CYS A 332 29.26 10.33 -10.55
C CYS A 332 29.40 11.39 -9.43
N ARG A 333 28.47 11.42 -8.47
CA ARG A 333 28.44 12.31 -7.29
C ARG A 333 28.66 11.47 -6.02
N GLU A 334 28.91 12.11 -4.86
CA GLU A 334 28.68 11.40 -3.60
C GLU A 334 27.18 11.07 -3.51
N CYS A 335 26.82 9.85 -3.07
CA CYS A 335 25.41 9.52 -2.86
C CYS A 335 24.77 10.54 -1.89
N PRO A 336 23.54 11.03 -2.15
CA PRO A 336 22.82 11.86 -1.18
C PRO A 336 22.72 11.08 0.13
N ARG A 337 23.24 11.66 1.22
CA ARG A 337 23.68 10.87 2.39
C ARG A 337 22.53 10.10 3.02
N ARG A 338 21.36 10.73 3.12
CA ARG A 338 20.04 10.11 3.23
C ARG A 338 19.11 10.82 2.23
N TYR A 339 17.89 10.31 2.06
CA TYR A 339 16.88 10.83 1.13
C TYR A 339 15.67 11.36 1.93
N PRO A 340 14.90 12.35 1.47
CA PRO A 340 13.68 12.77 2.15
C PRO A 340 12.75 11.61 2.47
N TRP A 341 12.50 11.39 3.75
CA TRP A 341 11.43 10.54 4.27
C TRP A 341 10.69 11.23 5.42
N ILE A 342 9.59 10.63 5.86
CA ILE A 342 8.81 11.07 7.01
C ILE A 342 9.72 11.04 8.25
N GLY A 343 10.04 12.22 8.80
CA GLY A 343 11.00 12.39 9.89
C GLY A 343 12.48 12.59 9.50
N ASP A 344 12.81 12.74 8.21
CA ASP A 344 14.12 13.21 7.73
C ASP A 344 14.02 13.85 6.33
N SER A 345 13.10 14.78 6.15
CA SER A 345 12.87 15.46 4.86
C SER A 345 14.09 16.22 4.31
N GLU A 346 15.10 16.54 5.14
CA GLU A 346 16.37 17.13 4.73
C GLU A 346 17.42 16.08 4.29
N GLY A 347 17.17 14.78 4.44
CA GLY A 347 18.12 13.71 4.09
C GLY A 347 19.39 13.72 4.95
N THR A 348 19.26 14.04 6.24
CA THR A 348 20.38 14.15 7.19
C THR A 348 20.74 12.82 7.85
N GLY A 349 19.76 11.95 8.08
CA GLY A 349 19.73 10.80 8.98
C GLY A 349 20.25 11.11 10.39
N ILE A 350 19.97 12.35 10.81
CA ILE A 350 20.07 12.92 12.15
C ILE A 350 19.08 12.28 13.13
N GLU A 351 19.35 11.11 13.72
CA GLU A 351 18.53 10.61 14.84
C GLU A 351 18.41 11.70 15.93
N GLY A 352 17.18 12.08 16.28
CA GLY A 352 16.91 13.19 17.19
C GLY A 352 17.23 14.60 16.64
N LYS A 353 17.40 14.75 15.32
CA LYS A 353 17.69 16.01 14.63
C LYS A 353 16.69 16.35 13.51
N ASP A 354 15.64 15.55 13.38
CA ASP A 354 14.43 15.91 12.66
C ASP A 354 13.90 17.28 13.15
N THR A 355 13.40 18.09 12.20
CA THR A 355 12.79 19.38 12.50
C THR A 355 11.26 19.34 12.46
N TYR A 356 10.66 18.21 12.06
CA TYR A 356 9.21 18.00 12.05
C TYR A 356 8.62 17.99 13.47
N ASN A 357 8.42 19.18 14.02
CA ASN A 357 7.53 19.41 15.14
C ASN A 357 6.25 20.04 14.61
N PRO A 358 5.12 19.31 14.51
CA PRO A 358 3.87 19.87 14.00
C PRO A 358 3.18 20.85 14.98
N GLU A 359 3.75 21.13 16.16
CA GLU A 359 3.29 22.20 17.07
C GLU A 359 3.92 23.59 16.75
N LYS A 360 4.51 23.82 15.58
CA LYS A 360 5.37 24.99 15.30
C LYS A 360 5.14 25.74 13.98
#